data_AF-V4LE53-F1
#
_entry.id   AF-V4LE53-F1
#
_cell.length_a   1.000
_cell.length_b   1.000
_cell.length_c   1.000
_cell.angle_alpha   90.00
_cell.angle_beta   90.00
_cell.angle_gamma   90.00
#
_symmetry.space_group_name_H-M   'P 1'
#
loop_
_entity.id
_entity.type
_entity.pdbx_description
1 polymer ?
#
loop_
_entity_poly.entity_id
_entity_poly.type
_entity_poly.pdbx_seq_one_letter_code
_entity_poly.pdbx_strand_id
1 'polypeptide(L)'
;MKYIQKRQEPQAFADWKAQENNNWQPTYKALSGPPKAALKQALMAEQGEICCYCERRLTWDDSHIEHFRPQHDDLVDPLDYGNLLCSCQNRIQKGEPRHCGNLKDKWFDDALLISPLDPACQARFRFSGDGEIKPLTDTDAVAETTIAKLGLDIPKLNALRAP
;
A
#
# COMPACT_ATOMS: atom_id res chain seq x y z
N MET A 1 10.70 3.49 0.29
CA MET A 1 9.29 3.87 0.49
C MET A 1 9.22 5.37 0.72
N LYS A 2 8.43 6.08 -0.09
CA LYS A 2 8.13 7.49 0.12
C LYS A 2 7.18 7.67 1.29
N TYR A 3 7.43 8.66 2.14
CA TYR A 3 6.52 8.98 3.25
C TYR A 3 5.18 9.50 2.71
N ILE A 4 4.10 8.92 3.22
CA ILE A 4 2.72 9.25 2.88
C ILE A 4 2.10 10.00 4.06
N GLN A 5 1.88 11.29 3.85
CA GLN A 5 1.14 12.11 4.80
C GLN A 5 -0.36 11.95 4.53
N LYS A 6 -1.08 11.31 5.45
CA LYS A 6 -2.54 11.16 5.38
C LYS A 6 -3.24 12.52 5.34
N ARG A 7 -4.27 12.61 4.51
CA ARG A 7 -5.19 13.75 4.41
C ARG A 7 -6.56 13.36 4.98
N GLN A 8 -7.51 14.27 4.89
CA GLN A 8 -8.91 13.96 5.12
C GLN A 8 -9.41 12.96 4.07
N GLU A 9 -10.20 11.97 4.50
CA GLU A 9 -10.85 11.04 3.59
C GLU A 9 -11.83 11.77 2.65
N PRO A 10 -12.09 11.24 1.44
CA PRO A 10 -12.96 11.93 0.49
C PRO A 10 -14.42 11.93 0.97
N GLN A 11 -15.11 13.05 0.76
CA GLN A 11 -16.49 13.24 1.22
C GLN A 11 -17.44 12.13 0.75
N ALA A 12 -17.31 11.68 -0.49
CA ALA A 12 -18.13 10.58 -1.02
C ALA A 12 -17.98 9.27 -0.23
N PHE A 13 -16.80 9.00 0.35
CA PHE A 13 -16.58 7.84 1.21
C PHE A 13 -17.17 8.06 2.60
N ALA A 14 -16.99 9.25 3.18
CA ALA A 14 -17.58 9.64 4.45
C ALA A 14 -19.12 9.59 4.42
N ASP A 15 -19.73 10.19 3.38
CA ASP A 15 -21.18 10.20 3.15
C ASP A 15 -21.72 8.79 2.95
N TRP A 16 -20.95 7.90 2.32
CA TRP A 16 -21.33 6.51 2.16
C TRP A 16 -21.31 5.75 3.50
N LYS A 17 -20.29 5.97 4.35
CA LYS A 17 -20.27 5.40 5.71
C LYS A 17 -21.45 5.91 6.55
N ALA A 18 -21.77 7.20 6.44
CA ALA A 18 -22.86 7.85 7.18
C ALA A 18 -24.28 7.38 6.79
N GLN A 19 -24.44 6.54 5.76
CA GLN A 19 -25.71 5.91 5.43
C GLN A 19 -26.07 4.73 6.35
N GLU A 20 -25.23 4.42 7.34
CA GLU A 20 -25.49 3.41 8.36
C GLU A 20 -26.87 3.59 9.02
N ASN A 21 -27.56 2.48 9.23
CA ASN A 21 -28.88 2.46 9.87
C ASN A 21 -29.18 1.05 10.40
N ASN A 22 -30.37 0.86 10.99
CA ASN A 22 -30.77 -0.42 11.58
C ASN A 22 -30.79 -1.60 10.58
N ASN A 23 -30.94 -1.33 9.29
CA ASN A 23 -31.04 -2.36 8.25
C ASN A 23 -29.74 -2.57 7.48
N TRP A 24 -28.75 -1.68 7.63
CA TRP A 24 -27.51 -1.73 6.86
C TRP A 24 -26.35 -1.06 7.61
N GLN A 25 -25.20 -1.71 7.54
CA GLN A 25 -23.95 -1.22 8.11
C GLN A 25 -22.87 -1.18 7.01
N PRO A 26 -22.04 -0.13 6.96
CA PRO A 26 -20.97 -0.04 5.99
C PRO A 26 -19.93 -1.12 6.28
N THR A 27 -19.54 -1.85 5.23
CA THR A 27 -18.45 -2.83 5.31
C THR A 27 -17.55 -2.68 4.10
N TYR A 28 -16.27 -2.99 4.23
CA TYR A 28 -15.36 -2.96 3.08
C TYR A 28 -15.82 -3.88 1.94
N LYS A 29 -16.48 -4.99 2.27
CA LYS A 29 -17.12 -5.88 1.28
C LYS A 29 -18.26 -5.22 0.51
N ALA A 30 -19.05 -4.36 1.15
CA ALA A 30 -20.15 -3.62 0.51
C ALA A 30 -19.67 -2.40 -0.29
N LEU A 31 -18.44 -1.90 -0.01
CA LEU A 31 -17.88 -0.75 -0.69
C LEU A 31 -17.66 -1.03 -2.19
N SER A 32 -18.38 -0.28 -3.02
CA SER A 32 -18.38 -0.44 -4.48
C SER A 32 -18.77 0.86 -5.19
N GLY A 33 -18.71 0.88 -6.53
CA GLY A 33 -19.18 2.01 -7.33
C GLY A 33 -18.50 3.35 -7.02
N PRO A 34 -19.24 4.47 -7.11
CA PRO A 34 -18.71 5.82 -6.90
C PRO A 34 -17.92 6.06 -5.61
N PRO A 35 -18.35 5.64 -4.39
CA PRO A 35 -17.57 5.88 -3.18
C PRO A 35 -16.24 5.13 -3.17
N LYS A 36 -16.19 3.90 -3.71
CA LYS A 36 -14.93 3.16 -3.87
C LYS A 36 -13.99 3.83 -4.87
N ALA A 37 -14.53 4.33 -5.97
CA ALA A 37 -13.75 5.04 -6.98
C ALA A 37 -13.15 6.34 -6.41
N ALA A 38 -13.96 7.12 -5.69
CA ALA A 38 -13.51 8.34 -5.02
C ALA A 38 -12.42 8.05 -3.96
N LEU A 39 -12.61 7.02 -3.15
CA LEU A 39 -11.60 6.55 -2.19
C LEU A 39 -10.28 6.21 -2.88
N LYS A 40 -10.32 5.37 -3.92
CA LYS A 40 -9.11 4.97 -4.65
C LYS A 40 -8.40 6.16 -5.28
N GLN A 41 -9.15 7.07 -5.89
CA GLN A 41 -8.59 8.29 -6.49
C GLN A 41 -7.91 9.18 -5.44
N ALA A 42 -8.54 9.36 -4.27
CA ALA A 42 -7.95 10.13 -3.17
C ALA A 42 -6.63 9.51 -2.69
N LEU A 43 -6.58 8.19 -2.51
CA LEU A 43 -5.37 7.47 -2.09
C LEU A 43 -4.24 7.58 -3.14
N MET A 44 -4.56 7.46 -4.43
CA MET A 44 -3.58 7.64 -5.50
C MET A 44 -3.00 9.06 -5.50
N ALA A 45 -3.86 10.08 -5.39
CA ALA A 45 -3.44 11.48 -5.36
C ALA A 45 -2.63 11.83 -4.10
N GLU A 46 -3.03 11.31 -2.93
CA GLU A 46 -2.33 11.46 -1.65
C GLU A 46 -0.88 10.93 -1.73
N GLN A 47 -0.69 9.83 -2.44
CA GLN A 47 0.62 9.20 -2.65
C GLN A 47 1.46 9.85 -3.75
N GLY A 48 0.89 10.78 -4.54
CA GLY A 48 1.56 11.33 -5.72
C GLY A 48 1.61 10.34 -6.90
N GLU A 49 0.58 9.52 -7.05
CA GLU A 49 0.39 8.57 -8.16
C GLU A 49 1.44 7.45 -8.21
N ILE A 50 1.99 7.05 -7.07
CA ILE A 50 2.94 5.93 -6.94
C ILE A 50 2.46 4.90 -5.94
N CYS A 51 2.90 3.64 -6.11
CA CYS A 51 2.60 2.56 -5.18
C CYS A 51 3.18 2.86 -3.80
N CYS A 52 2.39 2.61 -2.75
CA CYS A 52 2.78 2.87 -1.36
C CYS A 52 4.07 2.14 -0.91
N TYR A 53 4.42 1.02 -1.55
CA TYR A 53 5.57 0.21 -1.18
C TYR A 53 6.73 0.32 -2.18
N CYS A 54 6.52 -0.04 -3.46
CA CYS A 54 7.62 -0.09 -4.44
C CYS A 54 7.85 1.21 -5.21
N GLU A 55 7.02 2.23 -4.99
CA GLU A 55 7.12 3.56 -5.61
C GLU A 55 6.98 3.61 -7.14
N ARG A 56 6.63 2.49 -7.80
CA ARG A 56 6.31 2.54 -9.23
C ARG A 56 5.04 3.36 -9.48
N ARG A 57 4.97 4.04 -10.62
CA ARG A 57 3.78 4.77 -11.08
C ARG A 57 2.56 3.86 -11.11
N LEU A 58 1.46 4.33 -10.51
CA LEU A 58 0.17 3.66 -10.56
C LEU A 58 -0.60 4.07 -11.81
N THR A 59 -1.45 3.16 -12.27
CA THR A 59 -2.51 3.45 -13.22
C THR A 59 -3.83 3.03 -12.59
N TRP A 60 -4.94 3.60 -13.06
CA TRP A 60 -6.27 3.22 -12.55
C TRP A 60 -6.53 1.72 -12.64
N ASP A 61 -6.13 1.10 -13.74
CA ASP A 61 -6.39 -0.31 -14.02
C ASP A 61 -5.46 -1.27 -13.28
N ASP A 62 -4.24 -0.85 -12.99
CA ASP A 62 -3.20 -1.67 -12.36
C ASP A 62 -2.77 -1.10 -10.99
N SER A 63 -3.78 -0.92 -10.15
CA SER A 63 -3.68 -0.52 -8.75
C SER A 63 -4.88 -1.02 -7.94
N HIS A 64 -4.70 -1.22 -6.64
CA HIS A 64 -5.75 -1.65 -5.72
C HIS A 64 -5.61 -0.93 -4.38
N ILE A 65 -6.73 -0.86 -3.64
CA ILE A 65 -6.71 -0.36 -2.27
C ILE A 65 -6.08 -1.43 -1.39
N GLU A 66 -5.06 -1.04 -0.65
CA GLU A 66 -4.26 -1.87 0.26
C GLU A 66 -4.56 -1.46 1.70
N HIS A 67 -4.70 -2.44 2.58
CA HIS A 67 -4.72 -2.23 4.02
C HIS A 67 -3.29 -2.39 4.57
N PHE A 68 -2.73 -1.34 5.17
CA PHE A 68 -1.39 -1.42 5.77
C PHE A 68 -1.35 -2.53 6.82
N ARG A 69 -2.19 -2.42 7.85
CA ARG A 69 -2.55 -3.53 8.73
C ARG A 69 -3.70 -4.32 8.11
N PRO A 70 -3.54 -5.63 7.84
CA PRO A 70 -4.53 -6.42 7.11
C PRO A 70 -5.91 -6.40 7.75
N GLN A 71 -6.96 -6.26 6.92
CA GLN A 71 -8.37 -6.37 7.36
C GLN A 71 -8.78 -7.74 7.92
N HIS A 72 -7.89 -8.74 7.90
CA HIS A 72 -8.13 -10.04 8.55
C HIS A 72 -7.88 -9.99 10.06
N ASP A 73 -7.24 -8.93 10.54
CA ASP A 73 -7.02 -8.69 11.95
C ASP A 73 -8.29 -8.08 12.56
N ASP A 74 -8.86 -8.75 13.57
CA ASP A 74 -10.14 -8.35 14.20
C ASP A 74 -10.06 -6.99 14.91
N LEU A 75 -8.86 -6.47 15.16
CA LEU A 75 -8.63 -5.17 15.77
C LEU A 75 -8.55 -4.03 14.73
N VAL A 76 -8.74 -4.32 13.44
CA VAL A 76 -8.70 -3.33 12.36
C VAL A 76 -10.12 -3.00 11.94
N ASP A 77 -10.45 -1.70 11.92
CA ASP A 77 -11.57 -1.22 11.12
C ASP A 77 -11.15 -1.25 9.63
N PRO A 78 -11.75 -2.12 8.80
CA PRO A 78 -11.38 -2.22 7.38
C PRO A 78 -11.77 -0.99 6.57
N LEU A 79 -12.52 -0.04 7.15
CA LEU A 79 -12.90 1.24 6.55
C LEU A 79 -12.11 2.43 7.12
N ASP A 80 -11.16 2.21 8.02
CA ASP A 80 -10.29 3.26 8.55
C ASP A 80 -9.38 3.82 7.44
N TYR A 81 -9.68 5.03 6.97
CA TYR A 81 -8.89 5.71 5.94
C TYR A 81 -7.41 5.86 6.33
N GLY A 82 -7.10 5.99 7.62
CA GLY A 82 -5.73 6.05 8.13
C GLY A 82 -4.90 4.80 7.81
N ASN A 83 -5.57 3.64 7.72
CA ASN A 83 -4.97 2.35 7.41
C ASN A 83 -5.04 1.98 5.91
N LEU A 84 -5.71 2.79 5.09
CA LEU A 84 -5.88 2.54 3.65
C LEU A 84 -4.81 3.27 2.82
N LEU A 85 -4.26 2.54 1.85
CA LEU A 85 -3.23 2.95 0.90
C LEU A 85 -3.59 2.46 -0.51
N CYS A 86 -2.79 2.83 -1.51
CA CYS A 86 -2.90 2.33 -2.87
C CYS A 86 -1.63 1.57 -3.28
N SER A 87 -1.80 0.29 -3.60
CA SER A 87 -0.74 -0.63 -4.00
C SER A 87 -0.86 -1.01 -5.48
N CYS A 88 0.24 -1.50 -6.06
CA CYS A 88 0.34 -1.92 -7.45
C CYS A 88 -0.14 -3.36 -7.69
N GLN A 89 -0.05 -3.87 -8.93
CA GLN A 89 -0.35 -5.27 -9.29
C GLN A 89 -1.81 -5.68 -9.12
N ASN A 90 -2.75 -4.81 -9.48
CA ASN A 90 -4.15 -5.28 -9.63
C ASN A 90 -4.33 -6.15 -10.89
N ARG A 91 -3.42 -6.03 -11.87
CA ARG A 91 -3.30 -6.95 -12.99
C ARG A 91 -1.99 -7.71 -12.86
N ILE A 92 -2.07 -9.04 -12.78
CA ILE A 92 -0.90 -9.93 -12.69
C ILE A 92 -0.98 -10.91 -13.84
N GLN A 93 0.04 -10.92 -14.69
CA GLN A 93 0.15 -11.89 -15.78
C GLN A 93 0.56 -13.26 -15.25
N LYS A 94 0.17 -14.32 -15.96
CA LYS A 94 0.57 -15.68 -15.57
C LYS A 94 2.10 -15.81 -15.58
N GLY A 95 2.67 -16.24 -14.45
CA GLY A 95 4.12 -16.38 -14.26
C GLY A 95 4.83 -15.12 -13.77
N GLU A 96 4.11 -14.01 -13.61
CA GLU A 96 4.68 -12.78 -13.10
C GLU A 96 4.88 -12.84 -11.56
N PRO A 97 6.05 -12.44 -11.03
CA PRO A 97 6.30 -12.46 -9.60
C PRO A 97 5.40 -11.45 -8.87
N ARG A 98 4.82 -11.89 -7.75
CA ARG A 98 4.08 -11.01 -6.84
C ARG A 98 5.06 -10.14 -6.05
N HIS A 99 4.64 -8.92 -5.74
CA HIS A 99 5.30 -7.97 -4.86
C HIS A 99 4.24 -7.06 -4.21
N CYS A 100 4.67 -6.17 -3.32
CA CYS A 100 3.81 -5.20 -2.63
C CYS A 100 2.64 -5.88 -1.91
N GLY A 101 1.44 -5.27 -1.90
CA GLY A 101 0.26 -5.79 -1.21
C GLY A 101 -0.10 -7.23 -1.58
N ASN A 102 0.10 -7.64 -2.84
CA ASN A 102 -0.19 -9.01 -3.28
C ASN A 102 0.77 -10.08 -2.75
N LEU A 103 2.03 -9.72 -2.49
CA LEU A 103 2.99 -10.62 -1.85
C LEU A 103 2.86 -10.58 -0.33
N LYS A 104 2.64 -9.38 0.23
CA LYS A 104 2.36 -9.17 1.64
C LYS A 104 1.19 -10.02 2.10
N ASP A 105 0.10 -10.03 1.32
CA ASP A 105 -1.14 -10.73 1.64
C ASP A 105 -1.60 -10.39 3.07
N LYS A 106 -1.68 -11.39 3.95
CA LYS A 106 -2.08 -11.23 5.36
C LYS A 106 -0.91 -11.01 6.31
N TRP A 107 0.33 -11.03 5.81
CA TRP A 107 1.49 -10.85 6.67
C TRP A 107 1.56 -9.40 7.18
N PHE A 108 1.71 -9.28 8.50
CA PHE A 108 1.90 -8.02 9.20
C PHE A 108 2.59 -8.28 10.52
N ASP A 109 3.57 -7.45 10.82
CA ASP A 109 4.26 -7.40 12.11
C ASP A 109 4.72 -5.95 12.29
N ASP A 110 4.15 -5.26 13.28
CA ASP A 110 4.38 -3.83 13.51
C ASP A 110 5.85 -3.53 13.85
N ALA A 111 6.59 -4.52 14.37
CA ALA A 111 8.01 -4.39 14.67
C ALA A 111 8.91 -4.70 13.46
N LEU A 112 8.40 -5.38 12.43
CA LEU A 112 9.19 -5.87 11.28
C LEU A 112 8.76 -5.32 9.91
N LEU A 113 7.67 -4.57 9.84
CA LEU A 113 7.21 -3.89 8.62
C LEU A 113 7.38 -2.38 8.76
N ILE A 114 8.26 -1.80 7.94
CA ILE A 114 8.39 -0.35 7.86
C ILE A 114 7.11 0.23 7.26
N SER A 115 6.46 1.12 7.98
CA SER A 115 5.27 1.80 7.52
C SER A 115 5.61 2.93 6.54
N PRO A 116 4.95 3.03 5.38
CA PRO A 116 5.06 4.24 4.55
C PRO A 116 4.34 5.44 5.19
N LEU A 117 3.61 5.23 6.30
CA LEU A 117 2.98 6.28 7.11
C LEU A 117 3.93 6.83 8.20
N ASP A 118 5.13 6.25 8.35
CA ASP A 118 6.17 6.76 9.25
C ASP A 118 7.05 7.77 8.48
N PRO A 119 7.19 9.03 8.94
CA PRO A 119 8.09 10.03 8.34
C PRO A 119 9.54 9.55 8.18
N ALA A 120 10.00 8.61 9.01
CA ALA A 120 11.34 8.05 8.94
C ALA A 120 11.52 6.98 7.85
N CYS A 121 10.46 6.50 7.21
CA CYS A 121 10.50 5.34 6.31
C CYS A 121 11.48 5.50 5.14
N GLN A 122 11.63 6.74 4.63
CA GLN A 122 12.51 7.05 3.50
C GLN A 122 13.98 6.82 3.85
N ALA A 123 14.36 7.10 5.09
CA ALA A 123 15.74 6.98 5.56
C ALA A 123 16.15 5.54 5.90
N ARG A 124 15.29 4.55 5.62
CA ARG A 124 15.56 3.13 5.92
C ARG A 124 16.13 2.36 4.73
N PHE A 125 16.10 2.93 3.54
CA PHE A 125 16.47 2.25 2.30
C PHE A 125 17.48 3.05 1.47
N ARG A 126 18.27 2.34 0.68
CA ARG A 126 19.16 2.88 -0.35
C ARG A 126 18.97 2.11 -1.67
N PHE A 127 19.25 2.78 -2.77
CA PHE A 127 19.15 2.22 -4.13
C PHE A 127 20.52 2.15 -4.81
N SER A 128 20.78 1.08 -5.55
CA SER A 128 21.98 0.96 -6.39
C SER A 128 21.74 1.53 -7.79
N GLY A 129 22.82 1.70 -8.57
CA GLY A 129 22.72 2.10 -9.98
C GLY A 129 21.94 1.12 -10.86
N ASP A 130 21.95 -0.17 -10.49
CA ASP A 130 21.20 -1.23 -11.19
C ASP A 130 19.77 -1.39 -10.66
N GLY A 131 19.31 -0.45 -9.82
CA GLY A 131 17.94 -0.39 -9.31
C GLY A 131 17.63 -1.31 -8.12
N GLU A 132 18.63 -2.02 -7.58
CA GLU A 132 18.47 -2.82 -6.36
C GLU A 132 18.08 -1.94 -5.18
N ILE A 133 17.24 -2.47 -4.28
CA ILE A 133 16.90 -1.82 -3.02
C ILE A 133 17.50 -2.61 -1.85
N LYS A 134 18.20 -1.91 -0.97
CA LYS A 134 18.83 -2.48 0.23
C LYS A 134 18.49 -1.64 1.46
N PRO A 135 18.62 -2.21 2.67
CA PRO A 135 18.64 -1.41 3.89
C PRO A 135 19.70 -0.29 3.79
N LEU A 136 19.41 0.88 4.36
CA LEU A 136 20.40 1.95 4.44
C LEU A 136 21.62 1.51 5.27
N THR A 137 21.36 0.80 6.36
CA THR A 137 22.38 0.16 7.21
C THR A 137 22.20 -1.35 7.13
N ASP A 138 23.27 -2.09 6.84
CA ASP A 138 23.20 -3.54 6.60
C ASP A 138 22.76 -4.36 7.84
N THR A 139 22.73 -3.76 9.03
CA THR A 139 22.21 -4.37 10.27
C THR A 139 20.73 -4.08 10.54
N ASP A 140 20.05 -3.32 9.67
CA ASP A 140 18.64 -3.01 9.81
C ASP A 140 17.75 -4.17 9.36
N ALA A 141 17.56 -5.13 10.27
CA ALA A 141 16.77 -6.34 10.04
C ALA A 141 15.30 -6.05 9.70
N VAL A 142 14.75 -4.91 10.13
CA VAL A 142 13.37 -4.50 9.82
C VAL A 142 13.27 -4.09 8.35
N ALA A 143 14.24 -3.32 7.85
CA ALA A 143 14.30 -2.95 6.43
C ALA A 143 14.53 -4.18 5.54
N GLU A 144 15.41 -5.08 5.95
CA GLU A 144 15.63 -6.35 5.25
C GLU A 144 14.35 -7.20 5.18
N THR A 145 13.67 -7.37 6.32
CA THR A 145 12.41 -8.11 6.40
C THR A 145 11.33 -7.45 5.54
N THR A 146 11.23 -6.12 5.56
CA THR A 146 10.30 -5.35 4.73
C THR A 146 10.56 -5.58 3.25
N ILE A 147 11.82 -5.49 2.80
CA ILE A 147 12.20 -5.76 1.40
C ILE A 147 11.80 -7.17 0.99
N ALA A 148 12.10 -8.17 1.83
CA ALA A 148 11.80 -9.57 1.53
C ALA A 148 10.29 -9.84 1.46
N LYS A 149 9.52 -9.39 2.47
CA LYS A 149 8.08 -9.66 2.58
C LYS A 149 7.24 -8.90 1.57
N LEU A 150 7.72 -7.75 1.11
CA LEU A 150 7.10 -6.97 0.04
C LEU A 150 7.71 -7.27 -1.34
N GLY A 151 8.78 -8.07 -1.43
CA GLY A 151 9.44 -8.41 -2.68
C GLY A 151 9.98 -7.19 -3.42
N LEU A 152 10.55 -6.22 -2.69
CA LEU A 152 10.93 -4.93 -3.26
C LEU A 152 12.18 -4.99 -4.13
N ASP A 153 13.02 -6.02 -3.97
CA ASP A 153 14.31 -6.20 -4.66
C ASP A 153 14.26 -7.28 -5.75
N ILE A 154 13.07 -7.59 -6.28
CA ILE A 154 12.96 -8.56 -7.37
C ILE A 154 13.51 -7.98 -8.69
N PRO A 155 14.01 -8.82 -9.62
CA PRO A 155 14.57 -8.35 -10.90
C PRO A 155 13.66 -7.42 -11.68
N LYS A 156 12.34 -7.68 -11.66
CA LYS A 156 11.35 -6.81 -12.30
C LYS A 156 11.39 -5.38 -11.76
N LEU A 157 11.42 -5.21 -10.44
CA LEU A 157 11.41 -3.87 -9.83
C LEU A 157 12.76 -3.18 -10.00
N ASN A 158 13.85 -3.93 -9.96
CA ASN A 158 15.19 -3.39 -10.16
C ASN A 158 15.32 -2.82 -11.59
N ALA A 159 14.85 -3.56 -12.60
CA ALA A 159 14.79 -3.08 -13.98
C ALA A 159 13.90 -1.83 -14.17
N LEU A 160 12.87 -1.62 -13.33
CA LEU A 160 12.03 -0.43 -13.38
C LEU A 160 12.66 0.80 -12.69
N ARG A 161 13.67 0.60 -11.84
CA ARG A 161 14.39 1.67 -11.12
C ARG A 161 15.72 2.03 -11.76
N ALA A 162 16.31 1.11 -12.52
CA ALA A 162 17.53 1.34 -13.26
C ALA A 162 17.32 2.49 -14.29
N PRO A 163 18.32 3.36 -14.49
CA PRO A 163 18.26 4.51 -15.38
C PRO A 163 18.23 4.15 -16.87
#